data_AF-A0A8K1FLK4-F1
#
_entry.id   AF-A0A8K1FLK4-F1
#
_cell.length_a   1.000
_cell.length_b   1.000
_cell.length_c   1.000
_cell.angle_alpha   90.00
_cell.angle_beta   90.00
_cell.angle_gamma   90.00
#
_symmetry.space_group_name_H-M   'P 1'
#
loop_
_entity.id
_entity.type
_entity.pdbx_description
1 polymer ?
#
loop_
_entity_poly.entity_id
_entity_poly.type
_entity_poly.pdbx_seq_one_letter_code
_entity_poly.pdbx_strand_id
1 'polypeptide(L)'
;MQRRRRDDPEADDDVAYDVAANEGFQDAIVVMAHIKDKIIPVHCGFGTQQVIWIGHVAIARYDEENNEGWRTLGVPMKIVKDGKEELKMTDILCDVVQNHSHVYITTSMG
;
A
#
# COMPACT_ATOMS: atom_id res chain seq x y z
N MET A 1 -24.36 -45.66 12.97
CA MET A 1 -24.33 -44.22 12.64
C MET A 1 -22.89 -43.76 12.59
N GLN A 2 -22.32 -43.71 11.38
CA GLN A 2 -20.93 -43.31 11.13
C GLN A 2 -20.86 -41.79 10.99
N ARG A 3 -19.87 -41.18 11.64
CA ARG A 3 -19.56 -39.74 11.54
C ARG A 3 -19.07 -39.45 10.12
N ARG A 4 -19.79 -38.65 9.36
CA ARG A 4 -19.33 -38.13 8.06
C ARG A 4 -18.14 -37.22 8.32
N ARG A 5 -16.98 -37.54 7.75
CA ARG A 5 -15.87 -36.59 7.61
C ARG A 5 -16.40 -35.41 6.79
N ARG A 6 -16.14 -34.19 7.23
CA ARG A 6 -16.26 -33.01 6.36
C ARG A 6 -15.06 -33.10 5.43
N ASP A 7 -15.34 -33.24 4.14
CA ASP A 7 -14.34 -33.00 3.11
C ASP A 7 -14.08 -31.49 3.14
N ASP A 8 -12.94 -31.10 3.72
CA ASP A 8 -12.41 -29.74 3.60
C ASP A 8 -12.01 -29.56 2.13
N PRO A 9 -12.50 -28.51 1.44
CA PRO A 9 -11.99 -28.18 0.12
C PRO A 9 -10.53 -27.73 0.30
N GLU A 10 -9.63 -28.41 -0.38
CA GLU A 10 -8.21 -28.06 -0.48
C GLU A 10 -8.11 -26.56 -0.82
N ALA A 11 -7.37 -25.82 0.00
CA ALA A 11 -7.03 -24.43 -0.29
C ALA A 11 -6.16 -24.45 -1.55
N ASP A 12 -6.74 -24.01 -2.66
CA ASP A 12 -6.06 -23.83 -3.93
C ASP A 12 -5.13 -22.62 -3.77
N ASP A 13 -3.85 -22.91 -3.47
CA ASP A 13 -2.79 -21.94 -3.13
C ASP A 13 -2.24 -21.17 -4.35
N ASP A 14 -2.92 -21.22 -5.50
CA ASP A 14 -2.49 -20.57 -6.75
C ASP A 14 -3.52 -19.56 -7.30
N VAL A 15 -4.28 -18.90 -6.43
CA VAL A 15 -5.03 -17.71 -6.86
C VAL A 15 -4.05 -16.55 -6.97
N ALA A 16 -3.38 -16.45 -8.12
CA ALA A 16 -2.78 -15.20 -8.56
C ALA A 16 -3.88 -14.15 -8.45
N TYR A 17 -3.77 -13.22 -7.49
CA TYR A 17 -4.56 -12.02 -7.48
C TYR A 17 -4.18 -11.29 -8.76
N ASP A 18 -4.95 -11.53 -9.82
CA ASP A 18 -4.91 -10.74 -11.02
C ASP A 18 -5.35 -9.37 -10.54
N VAL A 19 -4.36 -8.52 -10.22
CA VAL A 19 -4.57 -7.17 -9.72
C VAL A 19 -5.06 -6.41 -10.93
N ALA A 20 -6.33 -6.60 -11.26
CA ALA A 20 -6.97 -5.94 -12.37
C ALA A 20 -6.59 -4.47 -12.24
N ALA A 21 -5.88 -3.96 -13.26
CA ALA A 21 -5.77 -2.53 -13.43
C ALA A 21 -7.20 -1.98 -13.29
N ASN A 22 -7.35 -0.83 -12.64
CA ASN A 22 -8.66 -0.18 -12.50
C ASN A 22 -9.16 0.29 -13.88
N GLU A 23 -9.42 -0.63 -14.80
CA GLU A 23 -9.93 -0.43 -16.15
C GLU A 23 -11.40 -0.02 -16.02
N GLY A 24 -11.59 1.27 -15.79
CA GLY A 24 -12.92 1.88 -15.61
C GLY A 24 -12.92 3.18 -14.82
N PHE A 25 -11.85 3.49 -14.07
CA PHE A 25 -11.76 4.70 -13.26
C PHE A 25 -10.63 5.59 -13.76
N GLN A 26 -10.94 6.48 -14.71
CA GLN A 26 -9.99 7.46 -15.27
C GLN A 26 -9.31 8.31 -14.18
N ASP A 27 -9.95 8.48 -13.03
CA ASP A 27 -9.46 9.27 -11.89
C ASP A 27 -8.80 8.42 -10.79
N ALA A 28 -8.55 7.13 -11.03
CA ALA A 28 -7.86 6.30 -10.05
C ALA A 28 -6.37 6.68 -9.94
N ILE A 29 -5.90 6.89 -8.72
CA ILE A 29 -4.53 7.24 -8.39
C ILE A 29 -3.79 5.99 -7.92
N VAL A 30 -2.64 5.71 -8.54
CA VAL A 30 -1.63 4.77 -8.06
C VAL A 30 -0.40 5.59 -7.66
N VAL A 31 0.12 5.39 -6.46
CA VAL A 31 1.31 6.09 -5.96
C VAL A 31 2.49 5.13 -5.87
N MET A 32 3.65 5.53 -6.35
CA MET A 32 4.88 4.75 -6.28
C MET A 32 5.62 5.07 -4.97
N ALA A 33 5.35 4.30 -3.92
CA ALA A 33 5.89 4.55 -2.58
C ALA A 33 7.27 3.90 -2.41
N HIS A 34 8.30 4.73 -2.31
CA HIS A 34 9.67 4.33 -2.00
C HIS A 34 9.85 4.20 -0.49
N ILE A 35 10.30 3.03 -0.05
CA ILE A 35 10.56 2.74 1.35
C ILE A 35 11.79 1.82 1.46
N LYS A 36 12.83 2.30 2.15
CA LYS A 36 14.16 1.68 2.17
C LYS A 36 14.65 1.31 0.75
N ASP A 37 14.73 0.01 0.46
CA ASP A 37 15.22 -0.60 -0.76
C ASP A 37 14.10 -1.07 -1.70
N LYS A 38 12.82 -0.85 -1.35
CA LYS A 38 11.66 -1.27 -2.13
C LYS A 38 10.85 -0.11 -2.68
N ILE A 39 10.17 -0.36 -3.80
CA ILE A 39 9.13 0.51 -4.37
C ILE A 39 7.83 -0.28 -4.37
N ILE A 40 6.83 0.22 -3.66
CA ILE A 40 5.54 -0.44 -3.48
C ILE A 40 4.47 0.39 -4.20
N PRO A 41 3.82 -0.13 -5.27
CA PRO A 41 2.68 0.54 -5.88
C PRO A 41 1.47 0.50 -4.94
N VAL A 42 0.92 1.66 -4.64
CA VAL A 42 -0.25 1.81 -3.77
C VAL A 42 -1.44 2.31 -4.59
N HIS A 43 -2.39 1.42 -4.84
CA HIS A 43 -3.67 1.77 -5.45
C HIS A 43 -4.53 2.55 -4.44
N CYS A 44 -4.83 3.80 -4.75
CA CYS A 44 -5.48 4.74 -3.87
C CYS A 44 -6.95 4.99 -4.23
N GLY A 45 -7.48 4.36 -5.29
CA GLY A 45 -8.80 4.72 -5.82
C GLY A 45 -8.84 6.21 -6.16
N PHE A 46 -9.87 6.92 -5.72
CA PHE A 46 -10.00 8.37 -5.92
C PHE A 46 -9.09 9.24 -5.05
N GLY A 47 -8.27 8.66 -4.16
CA GLY A 47 -7.33 9.41 -3.34
C GLY A 47 -7.95 10.29 -2.26
N THR A 48 -9.15 9.95 -1.74
CA THR A 48 -9.85 10.72 -0.70
C THR A 48 -9.30 10.53 0.71
N GLN A 49 -8.32 9.64 0.88
CA GLN A 49 -7.62 9.38 2.13
C GLN A 49 -6.56 10.46 2.44
N GLN A 50 -6.17 10.56 3.71
CA GLN A 50 -5.05 11.42 4.11
C GLN A 50 -3.70 10.86 3.63
N VAL A 51 -2.73 11.74 3.38
CA VAL A 51 -1.38 11.38 2.96
C VAL A 51 -0.71 10.35 3.89
N ILE A 52 -0.90 10.46 5.21
CA ILE A 52 -0.32 9.50 6.18
C ILE A 52 -0.75 8.04 5.93
N TRP A 53 -1.92 7.83 5.33
CA TRP A 53 -2.43 6.51 5.00
C TRP A 53 -1.49 5.77 4.05
N ILE A 54 -0.91 6.46 3.06
CA ILE A 54 0.07 5.84 2.15
C ILE A 54 1.28 5.35 2.93
N GLY A 55 1.75 6.16 3.88
CA GLY A 55 2.87 5.80 4.76
C GLY A 55 2.62 4.47 5.46
N HIS A 56 1.46 4.34 6.11
CA HIS A 56 1.08 3.10 6.79
C HIS A 56 0.90 1.91 5.85
N VAL A 57 0.26 2.11 4.68
CA VAL A 57 0.04 1.04 3.70
C VAL A 57 1.36 0.53 3.13
N ALA A 58 2.26 1.42 2.73
CA ALA A 58 3.57 1.05 2.22
C ALA A 58 4.42 0.34 3.30
N ILE A 59 4.36 0.81 4.55
CA ILE A 59 5.03 0.14 5.67
C ILE A 59 4.49 -1.27 5.88
N ALA A 60 3.18 -1.46 5.91
CA ALA A 60 2.59 -2.78 6.08
C ALA A 60 3.07 -3.73 4.97
N ARG A 61 2.92 -3.31 3.71
CA ARG A 61 3.25 -4.07 2.50
C ARG A 61 4.75 -4.26 2.24
N TYR A 62 5.63 -3.61 3.02
CA TYR A 62 7.06 -3.86 2.91
C TYR A 62 7.41 -5.32 3.21
N ASP A 63 6.69 -5.91 4.16
CA ASP A 63 6.63 -7.36 4.35
C ASP A 63 5.50 -7.92 3.48
N GLU A 64 5.84 -8.43 2.30
CA GLU A 64 4.87 -8.94 1.33
C GLU A 64 4.19 -10.22 1.79
N GLU A 65 4.83 -11.00 2.68
CA GLU A 65 4.34 -12.29 3.14
C GLU A 65 3.27 -12.09 4.23
N ASN A 66 3.53 -11.24 5.23
CA ASN A 66 2.64 -11.10 6.39
C ASN A 66 1.95 -9.74 6.48
N ASN A 67 2.33 -8.76 5.65
CA ASN A 67 1.90 -7.36 5.76
C ASN A 67 2.22 -6.72 7.13
N GLU A 68 3.27 -7.19 7.80
CA GLU A 68 3.68 -6.73 9.14
C GLU A 68 4.95 -5.88 9.12
N GLY A 69 5.25 -5.17 8.02
CA GLY A 69 6.50 -4.39 7.90
C GLY A 69 6.67 -3.30 8.97
N TRP A 70 5.59 -2.91 9.66
CA TRP A 70 5.63 -2.04 10.85
C TRP A 70 6.53 -2.60 11.97
N ARG A 71 6.73 -3.92 12.06
CA ARG A 71 7.63 -4.53 13.05
C ARG A 71 9.10 -4.16 12.84
N THR A 72 9.51 -3.89 11.60
CA THR A 72 10.90 -3.57 11.24
C THR A 72 11.09 -2.11 10.83
N LEU A 73 10.01 -1.43 10.42
CA LEU A 73 10.03 -0.06 9.93
C LEU A 73 9.39 0.94 10.89
N GLY A 74 8.53 0.50 11.81
CA GLY A 74 7.79 1.36 12.72
C GLY A 74 6.66 2.12 12.04
N VAL A 75 6.60 3.44 12.24
CA VAL A 75 5.53 4.32 11.74
C VAL A 75 6.08 5.36 10.74
N PRO A 76 5.24 5.93 9.85
CA PRO A 76 5.71 6.96 8.92
C PRO A 76 5.98 8.26 9.66
N MET A 77 7.15 8.86 9.39
CA MET A 77 7.59 10.11 10.02
C MET A 77 7.58 11.27 9.04
N LYS A 78 7.89 11.01 7.77
CA LYS A 78 7.96 12.02 6.71
C LYS A 78 7.60 11.40 5.37
N ILE A 79 6.87 12.15 4.54
CA ILE A 79 6.51 11.76 3.18
C ILE A 79 6.92 12.90 2.24
N VAL A 80 7.80 12.61 1.29
CA VAL A 80 8.31 13.58 0.32
C VAL A 80 7.86 13.18 -1.08
N LYS A 81 7.12 14.05 -1.76
CA LYS A 81 6.72 13.88 -3.15
C LYS A 81 7.87 14.26 -4.09
N ASP A 82 8.12 13.38 -5.06
CA ASP A 82 9.11 13.50 -6.14
C ASP A 82 10.52 13.92 -5.65
N GLY A 83 10.84 13.60 -4.40
CA GLY A 83 12.10 13.95 -3.73
C GLY A 83 12.30 15.44 -3.42
N LYS A 84 11.26 16.27 -3.57
CA LYS A 84 11.37 17.74 -3.53
C LYS A 84 10.46 18.40 -2.50
N GLU A 85 9.25 17.89 -2.34
CA GLU A 85 8.20 18.55 -1.55
C GLU A 85 7.77 17.66 -0.40
N GLU A 86 7.94 18.12 0.84
CA GLU A 86 7.40 17.42 2.00
C GLU A 86 5.89 17.69 2.09
N LEU A 87 5.11 16.62 2.04
CA LEU A 87 3.65 16.68 2.14
C LEU A 87 3.23 16.73 3.61
N LYS A 88 2.13 17.42 3.93
CA LYS A 88 1.56 17.31 5.27
C LYS A 88 0.79 16.00 5.39
N MET A 89 1.01 15.30 6.48
CA MET A 89 0.39 14.02 6.78
C MET A 89 -1.15 14.06 6.78
N THR A 90 -1.73 15.22 7.07
CA THR A 90 -3.18 15.45 7.14
C THR A 90 -3.81 15.89 5.82
N ASP A 91 -3.01 16.21 4.79
CA ASP A 91 -3.55 16.63 3.50
C ASP A 91 -4.30 15.47 2.84
N ILE A 92 -5.30 15.79 2.02
CA ILE A 92 -6.03 14.80 1.23
C ILE A 92 -5.20 14.43 0.01
N LEU A 93 -5.02 13.13 -0.23
CA LEU A 93 -4.05 12.64 -1.20
C LEU A 93 -4.30 13.18 -2.61
N CYS A 94 -5.53 13.15 -3.12
CA CYS A 94 -5.85 13.62 -4.46
C CYS A 94 -5.69 15.14 -4.66
N ASP A 95 -5.62 15.93 -3.58
CA ASP A 95 -5.35 17.36 -3.66
C ASP A 95 -3.85 17.65 -3.89
N VAL A 96 -2.97 16.74 -3.48
CA VAL A 96 -1.51 16.98 -3.44
C VAL A 96 -0.68 16.00 -4.27
N VAL A 97 -1.23 14.85 -4.67
CA VAL A 97 -0.54 13.79 -5.41
C VAL A 97 -1.29 13.43 -6.70
N GLN A 98 -0.54 13.30 -7.79
CA GLN A 98 -1.06 12.88 -9.09
C GLN A 98 -0.86 11.37 -9.30
N ASN A 99 -1.63 10.77 -10.20
CA ASN A 99 -1.44 9.37 -10.58
C ASN A 99 0.02 9.10 -11.03
N HIS A 100 0.58 7.98 -10.59
CA HIS A 100 1.98 7.56 -10.75
C HIS A 100 3.05 8.48 -10.16
N SER A 101 2.71 9.43 -9.29
CA SER A 101 3.72 10.21 -8.57
C SER A 101 4.58 9.31 -7.68
N HIS A 102 5.83 9.71 -7.48
CA HIS A 102 6.72 9.03 -6.54
C HIS A 102 6.67 9.71 -5.19
N VAL A 103 6.56 8.93 -4.12
CA VAL A 103 6.68 9.44 -2.75
C VAL A 103 7.76 8.67 -2.00
N TYR A 104 8.52 9.37 -1.18
CA TYR A 104 9.61 8.82 -0.39
C TYR A 104 9.25 8.89 1.08
N ILE A 105 9.26 7.74 1.74
CA ILE A 105 8.78 7.60 3.11
C ILE A 105 9.98 7.39 4.04
N THR A 106 10.14 8.30 5.00
CA THR A 106 11.02 8.09 6.15
C THR A 106 10.21 7.48 7.29
N THR A 107 10.76 6.47 7.96
CA THR A 107 10.08 5.74 9.02
C THR A 107 10.78 5.91 10.36
N SER A 108 10.12 5.55 11.46
CA SER A 108 10.67 5.75 12.81
C SER A 108 11.81 4.79 13.19
N MET A 109 12.00 3.71 12.42
CA MET A 109 13.00 2.66 12.68
C MET A 109 13.87 2.35 11.44
N GLY A 110 13.84 3.24 10.44
CA GLY A 110 14.47 3.04 9.13
C GLY A 110 15.30 4.25 8.71
#